data_AF-A0A845H127-F1
#
_entry.id   AF-A0A845H127-F1
#
_cell.length_a   1.000
_cell.length_b   1.000
_cell.length_c   1.000
_cell.angle_alpha   90.00
_cell.angle_beta   90.00
_cell.angle_gamma   90.00
#
_symmetry.space_group_name_H-M   'P 1'
#
loop_
_entity.id
_entity.type
_entity.pdbx_description
1 polymer ?
#
loop_
_entity_poly.entity_id
_entity_poly.type
_entity_poly.pdbx_seq_one_letter_code
_entity_poly.pdbx_strand_id
1 'polypeptide(L)'
;DQAPHPRRANVVQLADVRAHRAAQQLAARKAAKRQWGWLEWGALGLVMVLGLAAGRFGLARWQPGWFGEPAAAPTTVFSRNGMLIAQGRLDHALTQQMGGAAPSEGDVRVGLSFLSNEGGYCRSFTLVGLNQDLVGIACRGSDEWRIPVLVQNARPLPAPASYRMAGSEMPTALLEAIDQRIVGGMLDTRAEVEALRRNWQR
;
A
#
# COMPACT_ATOMS: atom_id res chain seq x y z
N ASP A 1 -42.95 67.45 -65.27
CA ASP A 1 -43.99 66.59 -64.68
C ASP A 1 -43.46 65.21 -64.36
N GLN A 2 -43.36 64.89 -63.07
CA GLN A 2 -42.73 63.67 -62.56
C GLN A 2 -43.82 62.66 -62.17
N ALA A 3 -43.85 61.51 -62.86
CA ALA A 3 -44.84 60.46 -62.64
C ALA A 3 -44.60 59.71 -61.30
N PRO A 4 -45.65 59.29 -60.57
CA PRO A 4 -45.51 58.66 -59.27
C PRO A 4 -45.22 57.14 -59.37
N HIS A 5 -44.30 56.66 -58.53
CA HIS A 5 -43.97 55.25 -58.38
C HIS A 5 -45.03 54.47 -57.58
N PRO A 6 -45.39 53.22 -57.97
CA PRO A 6 -46.34 52.42 -57.22
C PRO A 6 -45.73 51.85 -55.92
N ARG A 7 -46.45 52.00 -54.81
CA ARG A 7 -46.13 51.40 -53.51
C ARG A 7 -46.35 49.88 -53.56
N ARG A 8 -45.31 49.10 -53.31
CA ARG A 8 -45.40 47.64 -53.14
C ARG A 8 -46.02 47.31 -51.78
N ALA A 9 -47.14 46.58 -51.78
CA ALA A 9 -47.72 46.00 -50.57
C ALA A 9 -46.99 44.68 -50.25
N ASN A 10 -46.53 44.53 -49.01
CA ASN A 10 -45.91 43.30 -48.54
C ASN A 10 -47.00 42.33 -48.05
N VAL A 11 -47.33 41.33 -48.87
CA VAL A 11 -48.33 40.31 -48.53
C VAL A 11 -47.64 39.23 -47.71
N VAL A 12 -47.88 39.24 -46.40
CA VAL A 12 -47.38 38.21 -45.50
C VAL A 12 -48.34 37.03 -45.49
N GLN A 13 -47.90 35.87 -45.95
CA GLN A 13 -48.68 34.64 -45.86
C GLN A 13 -48.72 34.15 -44.41
N LEU A 14 -49.92 34.22 -43.80
CA LEU A 14 -50.16 33.78 -42.43
C LEU A 14 -49.86 32.29 -42.21
N ALA A 15 -49.92 31.48 -43.27
CA ALA A 15 -49.59 30.05 -43.23
C ALA A 15 -48.10 29.81 -42.90
N ASP A 16 -47.20 30.54 -43.56
CA ASP A 16 -45.75 30.41 -43.35
C ASP A 16 -45.34 30.81 -41.94
N VAL A 17 -45.97 31.86 -41.39
CA VAL A 17 -45.73 32.32 -40.02
C VAL A 17 -46.15 31.26 -39.01
N ARG A 18 -47.28 30.58 -39.24
CA ARG A 18 -47.75 29.49 -38.38
C ARG A 18 -46.85 28.25 -38.47
N ALA A 19 -46.40 27.90 -39.68
CA ALA A 19 -45.46 26.81 -39.90
C ALA A 19 -44.12 27.07 -39.20
N HIS A 20 -43.60 28.29 -39.30
CA HIS A 20 -42.35 28.69 -38.62
C HIS A 20 -42.48 28.62 -37.09
N ARG A 21 -43.60 29.11 -36.53
CA ARG A 21 -43.84 29.02 -35.08
C ARG A 21 -43.98 27.58 -34.61
N ALA A 22 -44.67 26.73 -35.36
CA ALA A 22 -44.81 25.31 -35.03
C ALA A 22 -43.45 24.58 -35.06
N ALA A 23 -42.62 24.85 -36.08
CA ALA A 23 -41.28 24.30 -36.17
C ALA A 23 -40.38 24.75 -35.00
N GLN A 24 -40.44 26.04 -34.63
CA GLN A 24 -39.71 26.57 -33.48
C GLN A 24 -40.14 25.93 -32.16
N GLN A 25 -41.45 25.73 -31.96
CA GLN A 25 -41.96 25.07 -30.75
C GLN A 25 -41.54 23.60 -30.66
N LEU A 26 -41.53 22.88 -31.78
CA LEU A 26 -41.06 21.49 -31.83
C LEU A 26 -39.55 21.40 -31.56
N ALA A 27 -38.76 22.31 -32.11
CA ALA A 27 -37.31 22.39 -31.86
C ALA A 27 -37.01 22.69 -30.37
N ALA A 28 -37.73 23.63 -29.76
CA ALA A 28 -37.59 23.97 -28.35
C ALA A 28 -37.93 22.77 -27.43
N ARG A 29 -39.03 22.06 -27.74
CA ARG A 29 -39.43 20.85 -26.98
C ARG A 29 -38.38 19.73 -27.08
N LYS A 30 -37.78 19.53 -28.27
CA LYS A 30 -36.71 18.54 -28.47
C LYS A 30 -35.43 18.92 -27.72
N ALA A 31 -35.02 20.19 -27.76
CA ALA A 31 -33.88 20.69 -27.00
C ALA A 31 -34.09 20.51 -25.49
N ALA A 32 -35.30 20.80 -25.01
CA ALA A 32 -35.65 20.67 -23.60
C ALA A 32 -35.62 19.23 -23.07
N LYS A 33 -35.99 18.24 -23.90
CA LYS A 33 -35.84 16.82 -23.53
C LYS A 33 -34.39 16.36 -23.50
N ARG A 34 -33.53 16.87 -24.41
CA ARG A 34 -32.13 16.46 -24.50
C ARG A 34 -31.29 16.92 -23.31
N GLN A 35 -31.54 18.13 -22.80
CA GLN A 35 -30.86 18.66 -21.63
C GLN A 35 -31.22 17.91 -20.33
N TRP A 36 -32.45 17.42 -20.20
CA TRP A 36 -32.88 16.66 -19.02
C TRP A 36 -32.16 15.32 -18.92
N GLY A 37 -32.05 14.60 -20.03
CA GLY A 37 -31.30 13.33 -20.05
C GLY A 37 -29.84 13.49 -19.63
N TRP A 38 -29.17 14.57 -20.05
CA TRP A 38 -27.78 14.84 -19.66
C TRP A 38 -27.61 15.21 -18.17
N LEU A 39 -28.58 15.90 -17.58
CA LEU A 39 -28.54 16.25 -16.16
C LEU A 39 -28.71 15.02 -15.25
N GLU A 40 -29.51 14.03 -15.66
CA GLU A 40 -29.69 12.79 -14.89
C GLU A 40 -28.42 11.93 -14.87
N TRP A 41 -27.71 11.83 -16.00
CA TRP A 41 -26.42 11.12 -16.05
C TRP A 41 -25.30 11.87 -15.31
N GLY A 42 -25.33 13.21 -15.31
CA GLY A 42 -24.38 14.03 -14.54
C GLY A 42 -24.48 13.83 -13.03
N ALA A 43 -25.70 13.67 -12.50
CA ALA A 43 -25.94 13.42 -11.08
C ALA A 43 -25.36 12.08 -10.61
N LEU A 44 -25.49 11.02 -11.42
CA LEU A 44 -24.93 9.69 -11.10
C LEU A 44 -23.39 9.70 -11.09
N GLY A 45 -22.77 10.40 -12.05
CA GLY A 45 -21.31 10.54 -12.09
C GLY A 45 -20.74 11.27 -10.86
N LEU A 46 -21.45 12.33 -10.41
CA LEU A 46 -21.00 13.13 -9.27
C LEU A 46 -21.03 12.34 -7.95
N VAL A 47 -22.07 11.51 -7.73
CA VAL A 47 -22.16 10.64 -6.54
C VAL A 47 -21.05 9.59 -6.54
N MET A 48 -20.70 9.02 -7.70
CA MET A 48 -19.60 8.05 -7.81
C MET A 48 -18.24 8.67 -7.48
N VAL A 49 -17.95 9.85 -8.02
CA VAL A 49 -16.67 10.55 -7.78
C VAL A 49 -16.54 10.95 -6.32
N LEU A 50 -17.62 11.45 -5.71
CA LEU A 50 -17.65 11.77 -4.28
C LEU A 50 -17.43 10.53 -3.41
N GLY A 51 -18.05 9.39 -3.73
CA GLY A 51 -17.84 8.13 -3.03
C GLY A 51 -16.40 7.63 -3.11
N LEU A 52 -15.79 7.68 -4.31
CA LEU A 52 -14.39 7.29 -4.53
C LEU A 52 -13.41 8.21 -3.81
N ALA A 53 -13.63 9.53 -3.86
CA ALA A 53 -12.78 10.49 -3.16
C ALA A 53 -12.88 10.35 -1.64
N ALA A 54 -14.09 10.22 -1.09
CA ALA A 54 -14.31 9.97 0.33
C ALA A 54 -13.68 8.64 0.78
N GLY A 55 -13.77 7.58 -0.03
CA GLY A 55 -13.15 6.29 0.28
C GLY A 55 -11.62 6.33 0.24
N ARG A 56 -11.04 6.96 -0.80
CA ARG A 56 -9.59 7.04 -1.00
C ARG A 56 -8.89 7.88 0.07
N PHE A 57 -9.52 8.97 0.52
CA PHE A 57 -8.89 9.98 1.38
C PHE A 57 -9.45 10.06 2.80
N GLY A 58 -10.74 9.80 2.99
CA GLY A 58 -11.41 9.89 4.29
C GLY A 58 -11.36 8.58 5.09
N LEU A 59 -11.72 7.46 4.45
CA LEU A 59 -11.82 6.17 5.15
C LEU A 59 -10.46 5.60 5.58
N ALA A 60 -9.35 5.93 4.91
CA ALA A 60 -8.02 5.42 5.32
C ALA A 60 -7.45 6.11 6.57
N ARG A 61 -7.91 7.33 6.90
CA ARG A 61 -7.40 8.13 8.03
C ARG A 61 -8.33 8.13 9.25
N TRP A 62 -9.61 7.81 9.05
CA TRP A 62 -10.66 7.88 10.06
C TRP A 62 -11.45 6.57 10.03
N GLN A 63 -10.81 5.45 10.37
CA GLN A 63 -11.51 4.19 10.65
C GLN A 63 -11.82 4.13 12.15
N PRO A 64 -13.06 4.36 12.60
CA PRO A 64 -13.48 3.99 13.94
C PRO A 64 -13.40 2.47 14.09
N GLY A 65 -13.07 1.97 15.28
CA GLY A 65 -12.83 0.53 15.54
C GLY A 65 -14.01 -0.43 15.35
N TRP A 66 -15.17 0.03 14.86
CA TRP A 66 -16.32 -0.82 14.49
C TRP A 66 -16.26 -1.43 13.08
N PHE A 67 -15.37 -0.95 12.19
CA PHE A 67 -15.25 -1.45 10.80
C PHE A 67 -14.17 -2.52 10.62
N GLY A 68 -13.79 -3.20 11.70
CA GLY A 68 -12.68 -4.14 11.72
C GLY A 68 -11.36 -3.42 12.03
N GLU A 69 -10.42 -4.16 12.64
CA GLU A 69 -9.09 -3.65 12.96
C GLU A 69 -8.44 -2.96 11.74
N PRO A 70 -7.77 -1.81 11.94
CA PRO A 70 -7.01 -1.19 10.86
C PRO A 70 -6.10 -2.27 10.28
N ALA A 71 -6.11 -2.45 8.96
CA ALA A 71 -5.31 -3.46 8.29
C ALA A 71 -3.86 -3.24 8.72
N ALA A 72 -3.38 -4.09 9.66
CA ALA A 72 -2.04 -3.98 10.20
C ALA A 72 -1.09 -3.95 9.00
N ALA A 73 -0.15 -3.00 8.99
CA ALA A 73 0.81 -2.89 7.91
C ALA A 73 1.39 -4.31 7.66
N PRO A 74 1.30 -4.83 6.42
CA PRO A 74 1.48 -6.25 6.18
C PRO A 74 2.90 -6.64 6.60
N THR A 75 3.02 -7.51 7.61
CA THR A 75 4.30 -8.10 8.00
C THR A 75 4.66 -9.13 6.95
N THR A 76 5.33 -8.69 5.89
CA THR A 76 5.41 -9.49 4.68
C THR A 76 6.82 -9.77 4.25
N VAL A 77 7.01 -11.04 3.90
CA VAL A 77 8.02 -11.48 2.97
C VAL A 77 7.36 -11.48 1.59
N PHE A 78 7.95 -10.74 0.65
CA PHE A 78 7.46 -10.61 -0.72
C PHE A 78 8.43 -11.28 -1.68
N SER A 79 7.93 -11.98 -2.70
CA SER A 79 8.77 -12.55 -3.76
C SER A 79 8.86 -11.59 -4.94
N ARG A 80 10.07 -11.17 -5.30
CA ARG A 80 10.37 -10.35 -6.48
C ARG A 80 11.49 -11.01 -7.26
N ASN A 81 11.24 -11.32 -8.54
CA ASN A 81 12.23 -11.92 -9.44
C ASN A 81 12.88 -13.20 -8.87
N GLY A 82 12.11 -14.02 -8.15
CA GLY A 82 12.62 -15.25 -7.52
C GLY A 82 13.41 -15.03 -6.22
N MET A 83 13.54 -13.78 -5.75
CA MET A 83 14.15 -13.45 -4.47
C MET A 83 13.08 -13.07 -3.44
N LEU A 84 13.28 -13.48 -2.20
CA LEU A 84 12.46 -13.04 -1.08
C LEU A 84 13.00 -11.70 -0.55
N ILE A 85 12.11 -10.76 -0.29
CA ILE A 85 12.42 -9.39 0.14
C ILE A 85 11.52 -9.04 1.32
N ALA A 86 12.08 -8.38 2.33
CA ALA A 86 11.29 -7.84 3.43
C ALA A 86 10.52 -6.59 2.99
N GLN A 87 9.26 -6.48 3.42
CA GLN A 87 8.44 -5.29 3.17
C GLN A 87 7.63 -4.91 4.42
N GLY A 88 7.21 -3.64 4.46
CA GLY A 88 6.32 -3.14 5.49
C GLY A 88 6.96 -3.17 6.87
N ARG A 89 6.30 -3.81 7.84
CA ARG A 89 6.80 -3.86 9.23
C ARG A 89 8.11 -4.62 9.36
N LEU A 90 8.35 -5.64 8.53
CA LEU A 90 9.60 -6.41 8.59
C LEU A 90 10.79 -5.57 8.13
N ASP A 91 10.66 -4.86 7.02
CA ASP A 91 11.70 -3.94 6.52
C ASP A 91 12.02 -2.84 7.54
N HIS A 92 10.98 -2.25 8.14
CA HIS A 92 11.12 -1.23 9.16
C HIS A 92 11.85 -1.76 10.42
N ALA A 93 11.43 -2.93 10.92
CA ALA A 93 12.06 -3.56 12.08
C ALA A 93 13.53 -3.91 11.80
N LEU A 94 13.83 -4.53 10.66
CA LEU A 94 15.20 -4.84 10.24
C LEU A 94 16.07 -3.59 10.09
N THR A 95 15.47 -2.45 9.74
CA THR A 95 16.21 -1.20 9.55
C THR A 95 16.43 -0.43 10.85
N GLN A 96 15.47 -0.44 11.78
CA GLN A 96 15.48 0.48 12.92
C GLN A 96 15.59 -0.19 14.29
N GLN A 97 15.15 -1.45 14.44
CA GLN A 97 15.12 -2.12 15.73
C GLN A 97 16.53 -2.59 16.12
N MET A 98 16.91 -2.44 17.39
CA MET A 98 18.13 -3.05 17.94
C MET A 98 17.99 -4.56 18.07
N GLY A 99 19.08 -5.31 17.90
CA GLY A 99 19.09 -6.75 18.09
C GLY A 99 18.75 -7.12 19.54
N GLY A 100 17.89 -8.12 19.72
CA GLY A 100 17.47 -8.59 21.05
C GLY A 100 16.52 -7.65 21.80
N ALA A 101 16.11 -6.53 21.21
CA ALA A 101 15.07 -5.68 21.77
C ALA A 101 13.74 -6.42 21.86
N ALA A 102 12.92 -6.06 22.86
CA ALA A 102 11.53 -6.49 22.88
C ALA A 102 10.83 -6.06 21.58
N PRO A 103 9.90 -6.87 21.04
CA PRO A 103 9.13 -6.48 19.86
C PRO A 103 8.45 -5.14 20.14
N SER A 104 8.85 -4.10 19.37
CA SER A 104 8.50 -2.71 19.69
C SER A 104 7.09 -2.35 19.25
N GLU A 105 6.55 -3.02 18.23
CA GLU A 105 5.15 -2.90 17.78
C GLU A 105 4.92 -3.92 16.66
N GLY A 106 4.36 -5.07 17.02
CA GLY A 106 4.04 -6.13 16.07
C GLY A 106 4.90 -7.38 16.20
N ASP A 107 4.50 -8.36 15.41
CA ASP A 107 4.97 -9.74 15.45
C ASP A 107 6.42 -9.93 15.00
N VAL A 108 7.22 -8.87 14.85
CA VAL A 108 8.61 -8.95 14.38
C VAL A 108 9.57 -8.85 15.55
N ARG A 109 10.46 -9.84 15.68
CA ARG A 109 11.58 -9.83 16.62
C ARG A 109 12.88 -9.88 15.83
N VAL A 110 13.74 -8.88 16.00
CA VAL A 110 15.08 -8.89 15.41
C VAL A 110 16.07 -9.47 16.41
N GLY A 111 16.84 -10.46 15.95
CA GLY A 111 17.83 -11.19 16.74
C GLY A 111 19.23 -10.63 16.55
N LEU A 112 20.15 -11.49 16.11
CA LEU A 112 21.57 -11.19 15.93
C LEU A 112 21.82 -10.44 14.62
N SER A 113 22.86 -9.60 14.61
CA SER A 113 23.36 -8.87 13.44
C SER A 113 24.81 -9.26 13.18
N PHE A 114 25.20 -9.45 11.92
CA PHE A 114 26.55 -9.88 11.54
C PHE A 114 26.94 -9.36 10.15
N LEU A 115 28.24 -9.41 9.83
CA LEU A 115 28.75 -9.14 8.49
C LEU A 115 28.76 -10.42 7.65
N SER A 116 28.24 -10.34 6.43
CA SER A 116 28.30 -11.43 5.46
C SER A 116 29.62 -11.43 4.68
N ASN A 117 30.00 -12.60 4.19
CA ASN A 117 31.07 -12.81 3.21
C ASN A 117 30.79 -12.12 1.86
N GLU A 118 29.53 -11.79 1.58
CA GLU A 118 29.12 -10.94 0.45
C GLU A 118 29.37 -9.44 0.70
N GLY A 119 29.83 -9.07 1.90
CA GLY A 119 30.21 -7.70 2.25
C GLY A 119 29.06 -6.82 2.77
N GLY A 120 27.83 -7.32 2.82
CA GLY A 120 26.68 -6.64 3.41
C GLY A 120 26.45 -6.99 4.89
N TYR A 121 25.60 -6.21 5.57
CA TYR A 121 25.09 -6.55 6.89
C TYR A 121 23.93 -7.54 6.77
N CYS A 122 23.92 -8.59 7.59
CA CYS A 122 22.79 -9.51 7.71
C CYS A 122 22.27 -9.54 9.14
N ARG A 123 20.97 -9.77 9.28
CA ARG A 123 20.27 -9.83 10.57
C ARG A 123 19.32 -11.02 10.60
N SER A 124 19.30 -11.73 11.72
CA SER A 124 18.29 -12.77 11.95
C SER A 124 16.98 -12.13 12.44
N PHE A 125 15.84 -12.67 12.03
CA PHE A 125 14.53 -12.21 12.48
C PHE A 125 13.59 -13.39 12.75
N THR A 126 12.59 -13.12 13.59
CA THR A 126 11.47 -14.02 13.86
C THR A 126 10.17 -13.25 13.66
N LEU A 127 9.33 -13.71 12.74
CA LEU A 127 7.93 -13.32 12.63
C LEU A 127 7.11 -14.26 13.50
N VAL A 128 6.49 -13.72 14.53
CA VAL A 128 5.60 -14.41 15.45
C VAL A 128 4.27 -14.66 14.73
N GLY A 129 3.93 -15.91 14.48
CA GLY A 129 2.63 -16.27 13.93
C GLY A 129 1.69 -16.82 15.00
N LEU A 130 0.44 -17.04 14.62
CA LEU A 130 -0.56 -17.67 15.48
C LEU A 130 -0.26 -19.17 15.68
N ASN A 131 0.14 -19.85 14.61
CA ASN A 131 0.37 -21.31 14.60
C ASN A 131 1.85 -21.68 14.48
N GLN A 132 2.61 -20.89 13.73
CA GLN A 132 4.02 -21.13 13.42
C GLN A 132 4.76 -19.81 13.34
N ASP A 133 6.00 -19.81 13.81
CA ASP A 133 6.87 -18.66 13.67
C ASP A 133 7.66 -18.79 12.35
N LEU A 134 7.87 -17.69 11.64
CA LEU A 134 8.80 -17.67 10.51
C LEU A 134 10.12 -17.10 10.99
N VAL A 135 11.20 -17.88 10.89
CA VAL A 135 12.54 -17.45 11.30
C VAL A 135 13.42 -17.37 10.07
N GLY A 136 14.18 -16.30 9.93
CA GLY A 136 14.99 -16.10 8.73
C GLY A 136 16.22 -15.22 8.95
N ILE A 137 17.05 -15.14 7.91
CA ILE A 137 18.15 -14.19 7.80
C ILE A 137 17.78 -13.20 6.70
N ALA A 138 17.94 -11.92 6.97
CA ALA A 138 17.81 -10.86 6.00
C ALA A 138 19.14 -10.13 5.82
N CYS A 139 19.60 -9.98 4.59
CA CYS A 139 20.83 -9.29 4.23
C CYS A 139 20.53 -7.99 3.50
N ARG A 140 21.23 -6.93 3.89
CA ARG A 140 21.07 -5.58 3.35
C ARG A 140 21.64 -5.55 1.93
N GLY A 141 20.76 -5.29 0.95
CA GLY A 141 21.13 -4.91 -0.42
C GLY A 141 21.36 -3.41 -0.53
N SER A 142 21.16 -2.83 -1.71
CA SER A 142 21.29 -1.38 -1.92
C SER A 142 20.27 -0.60 -1.09
N ASP A 143 18.99 -0.93 -1.23
CA ASP A 143 17.89 -0.22 -0.53
C ASP A 143 16.89 -1.15 0.16
N GLU A 144 17.01 -2.46 -0.06
CA GLU A 144 16.05 -3.45 0.41
C GLU A 144 16.75 -4.58 1.18
N TRP A 145 16.03 -5.20 2.11
CA TRP A 145 16.49 -6.39 2.80
C TRP A 145 16.08 -7.65 2.04
N ARG A 146 17.07 -8.39 1.54
CA ARG A 146 16.86 -9.67 0.85
C ARG A 146 16.91 -10.81 1.85
N ILE A 147 16.05 -11.81 1.69
CA ILE A 147 15.87 -12.91 2.63
C ILE A 147 16.37 -14.21 1.97
N PRO A 148 17.68 -14.53 2.05
CA PRO A 148 18.22 -15.76 1.46
C PRO A 148 17.73 -17.03 2.17
N VAL A 149 17.34 -16.94 3.44
CA VAL A 149 16.90 -18.09 4.24
C VAL A 149 15.67 -17.72 5.04
N LEU A 150 14.62 -18.54 4.90
CA LEU A 150 13.38 -18.45 5.66
C LEU A 150 12.92 -19.87 6.01
N VAL A 151 12.65 -20.09 7.28
CA VAL A 151 12.26 -21.40 7.83
C VAL A 151 10.98 -21.23 8.63
N GLN A 152 10.06 -22.18 8.47
CA GLN A 152 8.88 -22.30 9.33
C GLN A 152 9.31 -23.07 10.58
N ASN A 153 9.17 -22.44 11.75
CA ASN A 153 9.46 -23.04 13.03
C ASN A 153 8.15 -23.32 13.77
N ALA A 154 7.88 -24.60 14.06
CA ALA A 154 6.74 -24.99 14.86
C ALA A 154 6.92 -24.42 16.28
N ARG A 155 5.92 -23.72 16.78
CA ARG A 155 5.96 -23.19 18.14
C ARG A 155 5.79 -24.35 19.13
N PRO A 156 6.73 -24.58 20.06
CA PRO A 156 6.49 -25.52 21.16
C PRO A 156 5.29 -25.05 21.98
N LEU A 157 4.45 -26.00 22.45
CA LEU A 157 3.32 -25.66 23.32
C LEU A 157 3.81 -24.82 24.52
N PRO A 158 2.99 -23.91 25.06
CA PRO A 158 3.39 -23.08 26.20
C PRO A 158 3.84 -23.96 27.37
N ALA A 159 5.15 -24.05 27.60
CA ALA A 159 5.73 -24.70 28.76
C ALA A 159 5.56 -23.78 29.99
N PRO A 160 5.44 -24.33 31.21
CA PRO A 160 5.38 -23.53 32.43
C PRO A 160 6.58 -22.58 32.52
N ALA A 161 6.36 -21.38 33.08
CA ALA A 161 7.32 -20.27 33.08
C ALA A 161 8.72 -20.61 33.66
N SER A 162 8.84 -21.73 34.38
CA SER A 162 10.08 -22.28 34.92
C SER A 162 11.02 -22.92 33.88
N TYR A 163 10.56 -23.13 32.64
CA TYR A 163 11.36 -23.69 31.54
C TYR A 163 11.47 -22.74 30.33
N ARG A 164 11.25 -21.44 30.54
CA ARG A 164 11.44 -20.43 29.50
C ARG A 164 12.94 -20.16 29.33
N MET A 165 13.65 -21.07 28.66
CA MET A 165 14.99 -20.77 28.18
C MET A 165 14.92 -19.54 27.28
N ALA A 166 15.75 -18.55 27.58
CA ALA A 166 15.76 -17.26 26.91
C ALA A 166 16.24 -17.45 25.47
N GLY A 167 15.32 -17.34 24.52
CA GLY A 167 15.60 -17.45 23.10
C GLY A 167 14.71 -18.51 22.49
N SER A 168 13.90 -18.12 21.50
CA SER A 168 13.44 -19.09 20.51
C SER A 168 14.65 -19.89 20.06
N GLU A 169 14.69 -21.20 20.33
CA GLU A 169 15.75 -22.07 19.85
C GLU A 169 15.85 -21.83 18.34
N MET A 170 16.95 -21.22 17.92
CA MET A 170 17.16 -20.87 16.53
C MET A 170 17.25 -22.19 15.75
N PRO A 171 16.43 -22.40 14.70
CA PRO A 171 16.47 -23.64 13.94
C PRO A 171 17.90 -23.95 13.47
N THR A 172 18.32 -25.21 13.55
CA THR A 172 19.69 -25.63 13.17
C THR A 172 20.07 -25.20 11.75
N ALA A 173 19.13 -25.29 10.82
CA ALA A 173 19.30 -24.82 9.44
C ALA A 173 19.62 -23.31 9.36
N LEU A 174 19.14 -22.51 10.31
CA LEU A 174 19.43 -21.08 10.35
C LEU A 174 20.82 -20.82 10.93
N LEU A 175 21.21 -21.54 11.99
CA LEU A 175 22.54 -21.45 12.57
C LEU A 175 23.60 -21.80 11.53
N GLU A 176 23.42 -22.90 10.81
CA GLU A 176 24.32 -23.30 9.72
C GLU A 176 24.39 -22.24 8.61
N ALA A 177 23.25 -21.65 8.23
CA ALA A 177 23.22 -20.59 7.24
C ALA A 177 23.93 -19.31 7.68
N ILE A 178 23.94 -19.00 8.98
CA ILE A 178 24.72 -17.90 9.57
C ILE A 178 26.21 -18.26 9.50
N ASP A 179 26.59 -19.45 9.98
CA ASP A 179 28.00 -19.87 10.04
C ASP A 179 28.67 -19.88 8.66
N GLN A 180 27.93 -20.26 7.62
CA GLN A 180 28.41 -20.24 6.23
C GLN A 180 28.63 -18.82 5.68
N ARG A 181 28.00 -17.80 6.27
CA ARG A 181 28.00 -16.41 5.75
C ARG A 181 28.81 -15.46 6.62
N ILE A 182 28.94 -15.74 7.91
CA ILE A 182 29.50 -14.79 8.88
C ILE A 182 30.99 -14.54 8.67
N VAL A 183 31.37 -13.27 8.73
CA VAL A 183 32.78 -12.83 8.69
C VAL A 183 33.06 -11.98 9.91
N GLY A 184 34.12 -12.32 10.66
CA GLY A 184 34.57 -11.54 11.82
C GLY A 184 33.67 -11.63 13.06
N GLY A 185 32.63 -12.47 13.03
CA GLY A 185 31.72 -12.71 14.15
C GLY A 185 30.47 -11.82 14.14
N MET A 186 29.70 -11.93 15.22
CA MET A 186 28.49 -11.14 15.43
C MET A 186 28.85 -9.69 15.74
N LEU A 187 28.03 -8.74 15.30
CA LEU A 187 28.16 -7.35 15.70
C LEU A 187 27.91 -7.23 17.20
N ASP A 188 28.79 -6.49 17.88
CA ASP A 188 28.51 -6.03 19.22
C ASP A 188 27.49 -4.86 19.20
N THR A 189 27.01 -4.47 20.37
CA THR A 189 26.02 -3.39 20.49
C THR A 189 26.52 -2.06 19.92
N ARG A 190 27.83 -1.77 19.98
CA ARG A 190 28.37 -0.49 19.49
C ARG A 190 28.40 -0.48 17.96
N ALA A 191 28.88 -1.56 17.36
CA ALA A 191 28.90 -1.76 15.92
C ALA A 191 27.48 -1.77 15.34
N GLU A 192 26.51 -2.36 16.05
CA GLU A 192 25.10 -2.32 15.64
C GLU A 192 24.52 -0.90 15.66
N VAL A 193 24.79 -0.12 16.71
CA VAL A 193 24.36 1.29 16.78
C VAL A 193 24.99 2.13 15.67
N GLU A 194 26.26 1.89 15.34
CA GLU A 194 26.91 2.56 14.23
C GLU A 194 26.27 2.17 12.88
N ALA A 195 26.01 0.88 12.67
CA ALA A 195 25.34 0.41 11.46
C ALA A 195 23.95 1.03 11.31
N LEU A 196 23.17 1.13 12.39
CA LEU A 196 21.87 1.82 12.40
C LEU A 196 22.00 3.29 11.99
N ARG A 197 22.97 4.03 12.55
CA ARG A 197 23.21 5.44 12.21
C ARG A 197 23.60 5.62 10.74
N ARG A 198 24.31 4.64 10.18
CA ARG A 198 24.72 4.61 8.76
C ARG A 198 23.67 3.97 7.85
N ASN A 199 22.45 3.71 8.34
CA ASN A 199 21.39 3.02 7.58
C ASN A 199 21.85 1.70 6.94
N TRP A 200 22.71 0.96 7.64
CA TRP A 200 23.28 -0.31 7.20
C TRP A 200 24.09 -0.21 5.90
N GLN A 201 24.60 0.99 5.59
CA GLN A 201 25.53 1.20 4.49
C GLN A 201 26.97 1.00 4.98
N ARG A 202 27.78 0.35 4.16
CA ARG A 202 29.20 0.14 4.39
C ARG A 202 30.01 1.25 3.73
#